data_AF-A0A0F8YWM4-F1
#
_entry.id   AF-A0A0F8YWM4-F1
#
_cell.length_a   1.000
_cell.length_b   1.000
_cell.length_c   1.000
_cell.angle_alpha   90.00
_cell.angle_beta   90.00
_cell.angle_gamma   90.00
#
_symmetry.space_group_name_H-M   'P 1'
#
loop_
_entity.id
_entity.type
_entity.pdbx_description
1 polymer ?
#
loop_
_entity_poly.entity_id
_entity_poly.type
_entity_poly.pdbx_seq_one_letter_code
_entity_poly.pdbx_strand_id
1 'polypeptide(L)'
;QWGEPFGLVMIESMACGTPVIALNRGAVPEIVVNGKTGFVVDSERDMAEAVKRIDSIDRRQCRQHVQDNFSITRMADRYCALYHQIISDHEPSNDSGGLLGSSLPTSAKTTVTVPT
;
A
#
# COMPACT_ATOMS: atom_id res chain seq x y z
N GLN A 1 13.08 11.82 -19.48
CA GLN A 1 11.82 11.15 -19.07
C GLN A 1 11.84 11.03 -17.55
N TRP A 2 10.90 11.65 -16.85
CA TRP A 2 10.75 11.49 -15.40
C TRP A 2 9.75 10.36 -15.18
N GLY A 3 10.18 9.26 -14.54
CA GLY A 3 9.32 8.14 -14.24
C GLY A 3 8.50 8.48 -12.99
N GLU A 4 7.18 8.39 -13.10
CA GLU A 4 6.30 8.59 -11.94
C GLU A 4 6.68 7.59 -10.83
N PRO A 5 7.15 8.06 -9.67
CA PRO A 5 7.84 7.20 -8.71
C PRO A 5 6.88 6.31 -7.88
N PHE A 6 5.61 6.69 -7.76
CA PHE A 6 4.67 6.04 -6.85
C PHE A 6 3.45 5.40 -7.53
N GLY A 7 3.14 5.81 -8.76
CA GLY A 7 2.04 5.24 -9.54
C GLY A 7 0.63 5.57 -9.05
N LEU A 8 0.45 6.69 -8.34
CA LEU A 8 -0.86 7.13 -7.85
C LEU A 8 -1.89 7.27 -8.99
N VAL A 9 -1.49 7.86 -10.12
CA VAL A 9 -2.36 8.01 -11.30
C VAL A 9 -2.87 6.65 -11.82
N MET A 10 -2.02 5.61 -11.77
CA MET A 10 -2.43 4.25 -12.17
C MET A 10 -3.46 3.69 -11.19
N ILE A 11 -3.26 3.91 -9.89
CA ILE A 11 -4.20 3.48 -8.84
C ILE A 11 -5.52 4.23 -8.98
N GLU A 12 -5.52 5.55 -9.18
CA GLU A 12 -6.73 6.36 -9.38
C GLU A 12 -7.51 5.95 -10.63
N SER A 13 -6.80 5.70 -11.74
CA SER A 13 -7.39 5.19 -12.97
C SER A 13 -8.10 3.85 -12.73
N MET A 14 -7.41 2.89 -12.10
CA MET A 14 -7.99 1.59 -11.77
C MET A 14 -9.10 1.69 -10.73
N ALA A 15 -9.03 2.65 -9.79
CA ALA A 15 -10.10 2.97 -8.86
C ALA A 15 -11.36 3.46 -9.59
N CYS A 16 -11.23 4.16 -10.71
CA CYS A 16 -12.35 4.51 -11.58
C CYS A 16 -12.81 3.35 -12.49
N GLY A 17 -12.21 2.17 -12.34
CA GLY A 17 -12.46 0.99 -13.18
C GLY A 17 -11.82 1.08 -14.56
N THR A 18 -10.87 2.00 -14.77
CA THR A 18 -10.19 2.18 -16.04
C THR A 18 -8.88 1.39 -16.04
N PRO A 19 -8.72 0.40 -16.94
CA PRO A 19 -7.49 -0.38 -17.03
C PRO A 19 -6.31 0.47 -17.51
N VAL A 20 -5.10 0.08 -17.12
CA VAL A 20 -3.86 0.84 -17.39
C VAL A 20 -2.95 0.06 -18.35
N ILE A 21 -2.37 0.73 -19.34
CA ILE A 21 -1.28 0.17 -20.15
C ILE A 21 -0.04 1.00 -19.85
N ALA A 22 1.04 0.35 -19.41
CA ALA A 22 2.25 1.04 -18.98
C ALA A 22 3.52 0.25 -19.33
N LEU A 23 4.61 0.98 -19.53
CA LEU A 23 5.93 0.37 -19.75
C LEU A 23 6.43 -0.31 -18.48
N ASN A 24 7.11 -1.43 -18.61
CA ASN A 24 7.70 -2.20 -17.52
C ASN A 24 8.88 -1.45 -16.87
N ARG A 25 8.56 -0.46 -16.02
CA ARG A 25 9.50 0.42 -15.35
C ARG A 25 9.00 0.81 -13.97
N GLY A 26 9.91 0.96 -13.01
CA GLY A 26 9.57 1.42 -11.66
C GLY A 26 8.51 0.56 -10.99
N ALA A 27 7.50 1.19 -10.39
CA ALA A 27 6.43 0.52 -9.64
C ALA A 27 5.32 -0.10 -10.53
N VAL A 28 5.39 0.03 -11.85
CA VAL A 28 4.36 -0.48 -12.77
C VAL A 28 4.04 -1.98 -12.57
N PRO A 29 5.02 -2.91 -12.57
CA PRO A 29 4.73 -4.33 -12.40
C PRO A 29 4.20 -4.69 -11.00
N GLU A 30 4.39 -3.82 -10.00
CA GLU A 30 3.84 -4.00 -8.65
C GLU A 30 2.38 -3.56 -8.55
N ILE A 31 2.00 -2.55 -9.35
CA ILE A 31 0.66 -1.93 -9.31
C ILE A 31 -0.30 -2.60 -10.29
N VAL A 32 0.15 -2.84 -11.53
CA VAL A 32 -0.68 -3.35 -12.63
C VAL A 32 -0.51 -4.86 -12.77
N VAL A 33 -1.60 -5.60 -12.63
CA VAL A 33 -1.62 -7.05 -12.87
C VAL A 33 -1.85 -7.28 -14.36
N ASN A 34 -0.80 -7.68 -15.07
CA ASN A 34 -0.82 -7.89 -16.52
C ASN A 34 -1.95 -8.86 -16.94
N GLY A 35 -2.76 -8.46 -17.91
CA GLY A 35 -3.91 -9.22 -18.41
C GLY A 35 -5.14 -9.21 -17.50
N LYS A 36 -5.08 -8.56 -16.32
CA LYS A 36 -6.20 -8.53 -15.35
C LYS A 36 -6.67 -7.13 -15.01
N THR A 37 -5.75 -6.19 -14.77
CA THR A 37 -6.09 -4.78 -14.49
C THR A 37 -5.54 -3.83 -15.54
N GLY A 38 -4.91 -4.39 -16.58
CA GLY A 38 -4.15 -3.63 -17.56
C GLY A 38 -3.11 -4.49 -18.26
N PHE A 39 -2.19 -3.86 -18.97
CA PHE A 39 -1.06 -4.52 -19.63
C PHE A 39 0.26 -3.85 -19.29
N VAL A 40 1.24 -4.66 -18.89
CA VAL A 40 2.63 -4.23 -18.69
C VAL A 40 3.40 -4.63 -19.93
N VAL A 41 4.03 -3.66 -20.59
CA VAL A 41 4.66 -3.83 -21.91
C VAL A 41 6.09 -3.30 -21.93
N ASP A 42 6.91 -3.75 -22.89
CA ASP A 42 8.32 -3.34 -22.95
C ASP A 42 8.61 -2.29 -24.04
N SER A 43 7.68 -2.07 -24.98
CA SER A 43 7.84 -1.11 -26.08
C SER A 43 6.55 -0.36 -26.45
N GLU A 44 6.68 0.75 -27.16
CA GLU A 44 5.54 1.51 -27.72
C GLU A 44 4.76 0.68 -28.74
N ARG A 45 5.44 -0.21 -29.48
CA ARG A 45 4.77 -1.15 -30.40
C ARG A 45 3.86 -2.11 -29.64
N ASP A 46 4.36 -2.67 -28.54
CA ASP A 46 3.56 -3.57 -27.69
C ASP A 46 2.42 -2.82 -27.01
N MET A 47 2.62 -1.54 -26.69
CA MET A 47 1.56 -0.66 -26.17
C MET A 47 0.42 -0.51 -27.18
N ALA A 48 0.73 -0.27 -28.45
CA ALA A 48 -0.26 -0.18 -29.52
C ALA A 48 -1.03 -1.50 -29.71
N GLU A 49 -0.37 -2.65 -29.59
CA GLU A 49 -1.04 -3.95 -29.63
C GLU A 49 -1.90 -4.20 -28.40
N ALA A 50 -1.45 -3.77 -27.22
CA ALA A 50 -2.21 -3.89 -25.97
C ALA A 50 -3.51 -3.09 -25.99
N VAL A 51 -3.52 -1.90 -26.62
CA VAL A 51 -4.74 -1.10 -26.81
C VAL A 51 -5.84 -1.90 -27.51
N LYS A 52 -5.50 -2.69 -28.53
CA LYS A 52 -6.47 -3.52 -29.27
C LYS A 52 -7.12 -4.61 -28.41
N ARG A 53 -6.49 -4.96 -27.29
CA ARG A 53 -6.96 -6.00 -26.36
C ARG A 53 -7.59 -5.43 -25.10
N ILE A 54 -7.68 -4.10 -24.95
CA ILE A 54 -8.08 -3.48 -23.69
C ILE A 54 -9.50 -3.85 -23.27
N ASP A 55 -10.37 -4.13 -24.24
CA ASP A 55 -11.76 -4.56 -24.03
C ASP A 55 -11.87 -5.95 -23.37
N SER A 56 -10.78 -6.74 -23.34
CA SER A 56 -10.73 -8.01 -22.62
C SER A 56 -10.61 -7.86 -21.10
N ILE A 57 -10.32 -6.66 -20.61
CA ILE A 57 -10.14 -6.39 -19.18
C ILE A 57 -11.48 -6.05 -18.52
N ASP A 58 -11.85 -6.79 -17.47
CA ASP A 58 -13.03 -6.46 -16.66
C ASP A 58 -12.75 -5.26 -15.76
N ARG A 59 -13.43 -4.14 -16.07
CA ARG A 59 -13.36 -2.88 -15.31
C ARG A 59 -13.63 -3.06 -13.81
N ARG A 60 -14.47 -4.02 -13.42
CA ARG A 60 -14.76 -4.32 -12.01
C ARG A 60 -13.56 -4.94 -11.31
N GLN A 61 -12.77 -5.73 -12.02
CA GLN A 61 -11.54 -6.31 -11.46
C GLN A 61 -10.47 -5.25 -11.22
N CYS A 62 -10.41 -4.19 -12.06
CA CYS A 62 -9.55 -3.03 -11.79
C CYS A 62 -9.92 -2.35 -10.47
N ARG A 63 -11.22 -2.05 -10.28
CA ARG A 63 -11.72 -1.44 -9.04
C ARG A 63 -11.45 -2.33 -7.82
N GLN A 64 -11.76 -3.60 -7.94
CA GLN A 64 -11.61 -4.57 -6.84
C GLN A 64 -10.14 -4.69 -6.42
N HIS A 65 -9.22 -4.80 -7.40
CA HIS A 65 -7.79 -4.84 -7.13
C HIS A 65 -7.31 -3.63 -6.31
N VAL A 66 -7.82 -2.44 -6.61
CA VAL A 66 -7.48 -1.23 -5.85
C VAL A 66 -8.04 -1.27 -4.43
N GLN A 67 -9.29 -1.71 -4.25
CA GLN A 67 -9.90 -1.84 -2.92
C GLN A 67 -9.15 -2.84 -2.03
N ASP A 68 -8.72 -3.95 -2.61
CA ASP A 68 -8.08 -5.05 -1.88
C ASP A 68 -6.63 -4.74 -1.48
N ASN A 69 -5.92 -3.94 -2.27
CA ASN A 69 -4.47 -3.77 -2.12
C ASN A 69 -4.03 -2.34 -1.76
N PHE A 70 -4.79 -1.31 -2.15
CA PHE A 70 -4.38 0.09 -2.04
C PHE A 70 -5.40 0.95 -1.27
N SER A 71 -6.22 0.35 -0.40
CA SER A 71 -7.14 1.10 0.46
C SER A 71 -6.41 1.77 1.63
N ILE A 72 -6.86 2.97 1.99
CA ILE A 72 -6.27 3.75 3.08
C ILE A 72 -6.34 3.03 4.43
N THR A 73 -7.43 2.29 4.68
CA THR A 73 -7.60 1.48 5.89
C THR A 73 -6.52 0.42 5.99
N ARG A 74 -6.29 -0.37 4.92
CA ARG A 74 -5.22 -1.38 4.91
C ARG A 74 -3.84 -0.75 5.07
N MET A 75 -3.61 0.41 4.46
CA MET A 75 -2.36 1.14 4.63
C MET A 75 -2.17 1.49 6.12
N ALA A 76 -3.13 2.19 6.73
CA ALA A 76 -3.08 2.57 8.13
C ALA A 76 -2.89 1.37 9.06
N ASP A 77 -3.66 0.30 8.86
CA ASP A 77 -3.56 -0.92 9.66
C ASP A 77 -2.16 -1.55 9.60
N ARG A 78 -1.56 -1.62 8.40
CA ARG A 78 -0.21 -2.17 8.22
C ARG A 78 0.86 -1.28 8.86
N TYR A 79 0.73 0.04 8.76
CA TYR A 79 1.64 0.98 9.43
C TYR A 79 1.53 0.85 10.95
N CYS A 80 0.31 0.83 11.50
CA CYS A 80 0.08 0.63 12.93
C CYS A 80 0.63 -0.71 13.42
N ALA A 81 0.42 -1.80 12.68
CA ALA A 81 0.97 -3.11 13.04
C ALA A 81 2.50 -3.09 13.07
N LEU A 82 3.15 -2.48 12.07
CA LEU A 82 4.59 -2.35 12.02
C LEU A 82 5.14 -1.50 13.18
N TYR A 83 4.49 -0.39 13.51
CA TYR A 83 4.89 0.44 14.65
C TYR A 83 4.76 -0.31 15.99
N HIS A 84 3.66 -1.05 16.20
CA HIS A 84 3.52 -1.89 17.39
C HIS A 84 4.61 -2.96 17.48
N GLN A 85 4.96 -3.58 16.35
CA GLN A 85 6.04 -4.56 16.31
C GLN A 85 7.38 -3.94 16.71
N ILE A 86 7.75 -2.82 16.09
CA ILE A 86 9.03 -2.15 16.38
C ILE A 86 9.12 -1.71 17.84
N ILE A 87 8.03 -1.17 18.40
CA ILE A 87 7.98 -0.79 19.82
C ILE A 87 8.13 -2.03 20.71
N SER A 88 7.44 -3.13 20.40
CA SER A 88 7.51 -4.38 21.18
C SER A 88 8.91 -5.01 21.13
N ASP A 89 9.58 -4.93 19.98
CA ASP A 89 10.95 -5.43 19.78
C ASP A 89 12.00 -4.56 20.49
N HIS A 90 11.64 -3.35 20.94
CA HIS A 90 12.51 -2.41 21.65
C HIS A 90 12.13 -2.15 23.11
N GLU A 91 11.09 -2.79 23.62
CA GLU A 91 10.91 -2.92 25.07
C GLU A 91 12.14 -3.67 25.61
N PRO A 92 13.02 -3.03 26.40
CA PRO A 92 14.21 -3.68 26.88
C PRO A 92 13.77 -4.90 27.68
N SER A 93 14.37 -6.05 27.39
CA SER A 93 14.29 -7.24 28.24
C SER A 93 14.51 -6.78 29.68
N ASN A 94 13.41 -6.71 30.44
CA ASN A 94 13.44 -6.38 31.86
C ASN A 94 14.10 -7.56 32.56
N ASP A 95 15.44 -7.58 32.48
CA ASP A 95 16.28 -8.55 33.13
C ASP A 95 16.03 -8.38 34.62
N SER A 96 15.30 -9.35 35.16
CA SER A 96 14.86 -9.38 36.54
C SER A 96 16.06 -9.71 37.44
N GLY A 97 16.96 -8.73 37.60
CA GLY A 97 17.89 -8.65 38.71
C GLY A 97 17.31 -7.75 39.79
N GLY A 98 16.70 -8.35 40.81
CA GLY A 98 16.07 -7.61 41.90
C GLY A 98 17.01 -6.66 42.63
N LEU A 99 16.46 -5.59 43.22
CA LEU A 99 16.36 -5.34 44.67
C LEU A 99 15.85 -3.92 44.96
N LEU A 100 14.77 -3.87 45.76
CA LEU A 100 14.29 -2.81 46.68
C LEU A 100 14.11 -1.35 46.21
N GLY A 101 12.89 -0.82 46.41
CA GLY A 101 12.72 0.57 46.84
C GLY A 101 11.47 1.32 46.36
N SER A 102 10.31 1.02 46.96
CA SER A 102 9.18 1.93 47.28
C SER A 102 8.73 3.06 46.32
N SER A 103 7.41 3.02 46.07
CA SER A 103 6.46 4.12 45.76
C SER A 103 6.18 4.45 44.28
N LEU A 104 4.94 4.14 43.88
CA LEU A 104 4.24 4.69 42.71
C LEU A 104 4.11 6.22 42.83
N PRO A 105 4.04 6.95 41.69
CA PRO A 105 2.74 7.52 41.36
C PRO A 105 2.35 7.46 39.87
N THR A 106 1.06 7.20 39.67
CA THR A 106 0.12 7.92 38.78
C THR A 106 0.22 7.75 37.26
N SER A 107 -0.68 6.88 36.75
CA SER A 107 -1.52 6.99 35.55
C SER A 107 -1.25 8.17 34.59
N ALA A 108 -0.71 7.88 33.41
CA ALA A 108 -0.87 8.73 32.22
C ALA A 108 -1.78 8.02 31.21
N LYS A 109 -3.05 8.46 31.15
CA LYS A 109 -3.97 8.12 30.05
C LYS A 109 -3.50 8.89 28.82
N THR A 110 -2.92 8.21 27.84
CA THR A 110 -2.71 8.80 26.51
C THR A 110 -4.02 8.74 25.74
N THR A 111 -4.88 9.74 25.94
CA THR A 111 -6.06 9.96 25.10
C THR A 111 -5.58 10.57 23.79
N VAL A 112 -5.65 9.81 22.70
CA VAL A 112 -5.46 10.32 21.34
C VAL A 112 -6.80 10.92 20.88
N THR A 113 -6.89 12.24 20.82
CA THR A 113 -8.06 12.93 20.25
C THR A 113 -7.79 13.24 18.77
N VAL A 114 -8.65 12.73 17.88
CA VAL A 114 -8.65 13.02 16.44
C VAL A 114 -9.61 14.19 16.18
N PRO A 115 -9.19 15.31 15.54
CA PRO A 115 -10.12 16.37 15.16
C PRO A 115 -10.97 15.96 13.95
N THR A 116 -12.24 16.36 13.98
CA THR A 116 -13.26 16.17 12.92
C THR A 116 -12.99 17.07 11.72
#